data_AF-A0A1C6P1U1-F1
#
_entry.id   AF-A0A1C6P1U1-F1
#
_cell.length_a   1.000
_cell.length_b   1.000
_cell.length_c   1.000
_cell.angle_alpha   90.00
_cell.angle_beta   90.00
_cell.angle_gamma   90.00
#
_symmetry.space_group_name_H-M   'P 1'
#
loop_
_entity.id
_entity.type
_entity.pdbx_description
1 polymer ?
#
loop_
_entity_poly.entity_id
_entity_poly.type
_entity_poly.pdbx_seq_one_letter_code
_entity_poly.pdbx_strand_id
1 'polypeptide(L)'
;MAAAERAFATDLHNYRKNGHVYHAPSTTASAPASLADAVLTVTGLNNAPRPARHHSGELPPPEGVFRNSGPFSSYYDSRTDKALPSAYGSKAPYAVKGYTGKQLRAAYGAKKWTGKNVTVAITDAYASPTIARDADTYAARHGDPRYRRGQLSQVLPEDYTHIKECGAAGWYGEETLGVEAVHAVAPDADIVYVGGASCMDDDLLDSLGKIVDGHLADLVSNSWGDIEADEPRTWPPPTTRSSSRARCRASASTSPPATTVTRSLTRAPSRSTPRRTPPG
;
A
#
# COMPACT_ATOMS: atom_id res chain seq x y z
N MET A 1 -29.72 13.16 14.17
CA MET A 1 -28.85 13.44 15.34
C MET A 1 -29.41 12.80 16.60
N ALA A 2 -30.62 13.17 17.06
CA ALA A 2 -31.23 12.62 18.29
C ALA A 2 -31.32 11.09 18.43
N ALA A 3 -31.34 10.33 17.33
CA ALA A 3 -31.30 8.86 17.38
C ALA A 3 -29.87 8.33 17.64
N ALA A 4 -28.87 8.89 16.94
CA ALA A 4 -27.45 8.55 17.12
C ALA A 4 -26.95 8.99 18.50
N GLU A 5 -27.34 10.18 18.96
CA GLU A 5 -27.00 10.69 20.30
C GLU A 5 -27.52 9.78 21.41
N ARG A 6 -28.76 9.29 21.29
CA ARG A 6 -29.34 8.31 22.21
C ARG A 6 -28.69 6.94 22.10
N ALA A 7 -28.39 6.48 20.89
CA ALA A 7 -27.78 5.17 20.67
C ALA A 7 -26.34 5.08 21.21
N PHE A 8 -25.61 6.20 21.15
CA PHE A 8 -24.19 6.25 21.48
C PHE A 8 -23.87 7.14 22.70
N ALA A 9 -24.89 7.48 23.49
CA ALA A 9 -24.79 8.23 24.74
C ALA A 9 -23.79 9.40 24.66
N THR A 10 -23.90 10.19 23.60
CA THR A 10 -23.10 11.39 23.36
C THR A 10 -24.00 12.48 22.80
N ASP A 11 -23.68 13.74 23.08
CA ASP A 11 -24.28 14.87 22.38
C ASP A 11 -23.43 15.21 21.15
N LEU A 12 -24.05 15.39 19.99
CA LEU A 12 -23.38 15.86 18.79
C LEU A 12 -23.43 17.39 18.80
N HIS A 13 -22.27 18.01 18.98
CA HIS A 13 -22.16 19.47 19.04
C HIS A 13 -21.64 20.05 17.74
N ASN A 14 -22.03 21.29 17.47
CA ASN A 14 -21.51 22.08 16.35
C ASN A 14 -20.15 22.72 16.70
N TYR A 15 -19.11 22.37 15.95
CA TYR A 15 -17.76 22.89 16.01
C TYR A 15 -17.45 23.73 14.78
N ARG A 16 -16.76 24.87 14.98
CA ARG A 16 -16.29 25.72 13.89
C ARG A 16 -14.84 25.43 13.53
N LYS A 17 -14.57 25.12 12.26
CA LYS A 17 -13.22 24.98 11.70
C LYS A 17 -13.20 25.59 10.28
N ASN A 18 -12.21 26.42 9.96
CA ASN A 18 -12.05 27.09 8.66
C ASN A 18 -13.34 27.77 8.13
N GLY A 19 -14.09 28.45 9.01
CA GLY A 19 -15.31 29.20 8.65
C GLY A 19 -16.58 28.37 8.46
N HIS A 20 -16.51 27.03 8.59
CA HIS A 20 -17.65 26.12 8.46
C HIS A 20 -18.03 25.52 9.83
N VAL A 21 -19.26 24.99 9.92
CA VAL A 21 -19.80 24.33 11.12
C VAL A 21 -19.95 22.83 10.85
N TYR A 22 -19.41 22.02 11.74
CA TYR A 22 -19.39 20.56 11.68
C TYR A 22 -19.91 19.97 12.98
N HIS A 23 -20.48 18.76 12.95
CA HIS A 23 -20.86 18.03 14.14
C HIS A 23 -19.87 16.91 14.46
N ALA A 24 -19.57 16.77 15.74
CA ALA A 24 -18.80 15.68 16.28
C ALA A 24 -19.30 15.34 17.69
N PRO A 25 -19.01 14.14 18.22
CA PRO A 25 -19.28 13.82 19.61
C PRO A 25 -18.57 14.80 20.53
N SER A 26 -19.33 15.41 21.44
CA SER A 26 -18.78 16.27 22.49
C SER A 26 -18.07 15.51 23.60
N THR A 27 -18.35 14.21 23.69
CA THR A 27 -17.71 13.26 24.59
C THR A 27 -17.48 11.95 23.86
N THR A 28 -16.70 11.05 24.45
CA THR A 28 -16.49 9.71 23.87
C THR A 28 -17.82 8.96 23.78
N ALA A 29 -18.19 8.56 22.56
CA ALA A 29 -19.37 7.75 22.30
C ALA A 29 -19.32 6.41 23.07
N SER A 30 -20.47 5.95 23.57
CA SER A 30 -20.60 4.67 24.27
C SER A 30 -21.92 3.98 23.94
N ALA A 31 -21.92 2.65 23.86
CA ALA A 31 -23.13 1.85 23.63
C ALA A 31 -23.58 1.15 24.93
N PRO A 32 -24.84 0.70 25.03
CA PRO A 32 -25.31 -0.10 26.15
C PRO A 32 -24.40 -1.32 26.41
N ALA A 33 -24.12 -1.61 27.69
CA ALA A 33 -23.24 -2.72 28.08
C ALA A 33 -23.71 -4.08 27.54
N SER A 34 -25.02 -4.26 27.32
CA SER A 34 -25.58 -5.47 26.69
C SER A 34 -25.12 -5.69 25.25
N LEU A 35 -24.60 -4.66 24.58
CA LEU A 35 -24.06 -4.72 23.23
C LEU A 35 -22.53 -4.71 23.20
N ALA A 36 -21.86 -4.75 24.37
CA ALA A 36 -20.40 -4.67 24.45
C ALA A 36 -19.70 -5.78 23.67
N ASP A 37 -20.30 -6.97 23.58
CA ASP A 37 -19.76 -8.09 22.80
C ASP A 37 -20.08 -8.01 21.30
N ALA A 38 -20.97 -7.09 20.89
CA ALA A 38 -21.45 -6.96 19.51
C ALA A 38 -20.94 -5.69 18.80
N VAL A 39 -20.54 -4.66 19.55
CA VAL A 39 -20.07 -3.38 19.01
C VAL A 39 -18.57 -3.25 19.24
N LEU A 40 -17.79 -3.41 18.17
CA LEU A 40 -16.33 -3.28 18.20
C LEU A 40 -15.87 -1.81 18.12
N THR A 41 -16.47 -1.04 17.22
CA THR A 41 -16.19 0.38 17.04
C THR A 41 -17.40 1.07 16.40
N VAL A 42 -17.44 2.40 16.49
CA VAL A 42 -18.46 3.24 15.86
C VAL A 42 -17.72 4.35 15.10
N THR A 43 -17.82 4.34 13.78
CA THR A 43 -17.26 5.39 12.90
C THR A 43 -18.39 6.30 12.37
N GLY A 44 -18.04 7.37 11.65
CA GLY A 44 -19.03 8.27 11.04
C GLY A 44 -19.79 9.24 11.97
N LEU A 45 -19.47 9.31 13.28
CA LEU A 45 -20.11 10.28 14.20
C LEU A 45 -19.58 11.72 14.08
N ASN A 46 -18.42 11.88 13.44
CA ASN A 46 -17.82 13.18 13.14
C ASN A 46 -17.98 13.47 11.65
N ASN A 47 -18.64 14.56 11.29
CA ASN A 47 -18.82 14.97 9.90
C ASN A 47 -17.95 16.16 9.51
N ALA A 48 -17.00 16.58 10.35
CA ALA A 48 -16.01 17.55 9.95
C ALA A 48 -15.32 17.00 8.69
N PRO A 49 -15.56 17.61 7.52
CA PRO A 49 -15.03 17.14 6.29
C PRO A 49 -13.52 17.30 6.41
N ARG A 50 -12.82 16.17 6.37
CA ARG A 50 -11.57 16.18 5.63
C ARG A 50 -12.04 16.35 4.17
N PRO A 51 -11.66 17.44 3.52
CA PRO A 51 -12.61 18.25 2.76
C PRO A 51 -13.30 17.48 1.61
N ALA A 52 -14.62 17.57 1.50
CA ALA A 52 -15.39 17.24 0.30
C ALA A 52 -16.19 18.45 -0.14
N ARG A 53 -15.94 18.88 -1.36
CA ARG A 53 -16.91 19.59 -2.19
C ARG A 53 -17.32 18.62 -3.28
N HIS A 54 -18.62 18.55 -3.55
CA HIS A 54 -19.13 17.84 -4.72
C HIS A 54 -18.44 18.41 -5.96
N HIS A 55 -17.58 17.60 -6.53
CA HIS A 55 -16.95 17.80 -7.81
C HIS A 55 -17.38 16.59 -8.64
N SER A 56 -17.72 16.86 -9.91
CA SER A 56 -18.17 15.89 -10.91
C SER A 56 -17.88 14.43 -10.55
N GLY A 57 -18.87 13.54 -10.52
CA GLY A 57 -18.61 12.09 -10.34
C GLY A 57 -17.65 11.50 -11.39
N GLU A 58 -17.35 12.27 -12.43
CA GLU A 58 -16.27 11.99 -13.37
C GLU A 58 -14.89 12.28 -12.76
N LEU A 59 -14.12 11.21 -12.67
CA LEU A 59 -12.72 11.19 -12.26
C LEU A 59 -11.82 11.96 -13.26
N PRO A 60 -10.87 12.77 -12.78
CA PRO A 60 -9.98 13.55 -13.65
C PRO A 60 -9.05 12.63 -14.48
N PRO A 61 -8.50 13.11 -15.61
CA PRO A 61 -7.48 12.36 -16.34
C PRO A 61 -6.20 12.16 -15.50
N PRO A 62 -5.36 11.16 -15.81
CA PRO A 62 -4.09 10.95 -15.13
C PRO A 62 -3.16 12.17 -15.17
N GLU A 63 -2.45 12.42 -14.08
CA GLU A 63 -1.46 13.50 -13.97
C GLU A 63 -0.14 13.16 -14.67
N GLY A 64 0.69 14.19 -14.87
CA GLY A 64 2.04 14.01 -15.40
C GLY A 64 2.92 13.22 -14.44
N VAL A 65 3.61 12.20 -14.95
CA VAL A 65 4.50 11.36 -14.13
C VAL A 65 5.93 11.85 -14.13
N PHE A 66 6.59 11.77 -12.97
CA PHE A 66 8.03 11.94 -12.89
C PHE A 66 8.74 10.70 -13.48
N ARG A 67 9.66 10.92 -14.41
CA ARG A 67 10.48 9.85 -15.00
C ARG A 67 11.94 10.15 -14.73
N ASN A 68 12.60 9.25 -13.99
CA ASN A 68 14.05 9.32 -13.82
C ASN A 68 14.71 9.33 -15.20
N SER A 69 15.58 10.31 -15.44
CA SER A 69 16.44 10.34 -16.61
C SER A 69 17.66 9.44 -16.38
N GLY A 70 18.15 8.85 -17.47
CA GLY A 70 19.42 8.15 -17.45
C GLY A 70 20.62 9.11 -17.39
N PRO A 71 21.84 8.59 -17.20
CA PRO A 71 22.16 7.16 -17.12
C PRO A 71 21.69 6.51 -15.82
N PHE A 72 21.35 5.22 -15.87
CA PHE A 72 20.94 4.46 -14.69
C PHE A 72 22.05 3.57 -14.13
N SER A 73 22.03 3.39 -12.82
CA SER A 73 22.79 2.38 -12.08
C SER A 73 22.16 0.98 -12.23
N SER A 74 22.97 -0.08 -12.25
CA SER A 74 22.49 -1.47 -12.17
C SER A 74 22.22 -1.94 -10.74
N TYR A 75 22.94 -1.34 -9.78
CA TYR A 75 22.77 -1.50 -8.33
C TYR A 75 23.28 -0.22 -7.64
N TYR A 76 23.02 -0.06 -6.34
CA TYR A 76 23.44 1.13 -5.60
C TYR A 76 24.94 1.43 -5.79
N ASP A 77 25.27 2.67 -6.14
CA ASP A 77 26.63 3.17 -6.36
C ASP A 77 27.42 2.52 -7.52
N SER A 78 26.78 1.69 -8.35
CA SER A 78 27.41 1.12 -9.55
C SER A 78 27.78 2.16 -10.60
N ARG A 79 27.12 3.33 -10.58
CA ARG A 79 27.44 4.51 -11.39
C ARG A 79 27.22 5.78 -10.59
N THR A 80 28.19 6.67 -10.65
CA THR A 80 28.15 7.98 -9.99
C THR A 80 28.39 9.11 -10.99
N ASP A 81 27.78 10.26 -10.78
CA ASP A 81 28.10 11.45 -11.56
C ASP A 81 29.41 12.07 -11.05
N LYS A 82 30.47 11.99 -11.87
CA LYS A 82 31.78 12.54 -11.51
C LYS A 82 31.81 14.07 -11.56
N ALA A 83 30.91 14.70 -12.31
CA ALA A 83 30.84 16.14 -12.48
C ALA A 83 30.16 16.84 -11.30
N LEU A 84 29.29 16.15 -10.56
CA LEU A 84 28.65 16.71 -9.37
C LEU A 84 29.63 16.81 -8.19
N PRO A 85 29.48 17.80 -7.29
CA PRO A 85 30.26 17.86 -6.05
C PRO A 85 30.11 16.59 -5.21
N SER A 86 31.15 16.26 -4.46
CA SER A 86 31.01 15.18 -3.47
C SER A 86 30.14 15.66 -2.30
N ALA A 87 29.27 14.79 -1.79
CA ALA A 87 28.50 14.99 -0.58
C ALA A 87 28.77 13.82 0.37
N TYR A 88 28.95 14.10 1.67
CA TYR A 88 29.19 13.05 2.69
C TYR A 88 30.36 12.10 2.38
N GLY A 89 31.39 12.59 1.69
CA GLY A 89 32.59 11.80 1.34
C GLY A 89 32.48 10.96 0.06
N SER A 90 31.35 10.98 -0.65
CA SER A 90 31.14 10.23 -1.90
C SER A 90 30.51 11.09 -2.99
N LYS A 91 30.50 10.59 -4.24
CA LYS A 91 29.75 11.20 -5.35
C LYS A 91 28.30 10.70 -5.30
N ALA A 92 27.37 11.54 -5.73
CA ALA A 92 25.97 11.13 -5.82
C ALA A 92 25.82 9.98 -6.84
N PRO A 93 25.22 8.84 -6.45
CA PRO A 93 24.97 7.74 -7.37
C PRO A 93 23.80 8.07 -8.30
N TYR A 94 23.84 7.59 -9.53
CA TYR A 94 22.69 7.64 -10.43
C TYR A 94 21.58 6.72 -9.94
N ALA A 95 20.32 7.07 -10.27
CA ALA A 95 19.15 6.26 -9.96
C ALA A 95 19.33 4.81 -10.44
N VAL A 96 18.95 3.85 -9.60
CA VAL A 96 18.97 2.43 -9.96
C VAL A 96 17.87 2.17 -10.98
N LYS A 97 18.19 1.41 -12.03
CA LYS A 97 17.18 0.91 -12.96
C LYS A 97 16.25 -0.03 -12.18
N GLY A 98 14.95 0.24 -12.20
CA GLY A 98 13.97 -0.52 -11.43
C GLY A 98 14.06 -2.03 -11.63
N TYR A 99 13.77 -2.80 -10.58
CA TYR A 99 13.79 -4.26 -10.61
C TYR A 99 12.52 -4.80 -11.26
N THR A 100 12.65 -5.79 -12.15
CA THR A 100 11.50 -6.46 -12.78
C THR A 100 10.90 -7.54 -11.88
N GLY A 101 9.69 -8.02 -12.21
CA GLY A 101 9.06 -9.15 -11.53
C GLY A 101 9.96 -10.38 -11.45
N LYS A 102 10.63 -10.73 -12.55
CA LYS A 102 11.63 -11.81 -12.59
C LYS A 102 12.76 -11.61 -11.57
N GLN A 103 13.28 -10.39 -11.42
CA GLN A 103 14.35 -10.09 -10.46
C GLN A 103 13.84 -10.17 -9.01
N LEU A 104 12.65 -9.62 -8.74
CA LEU A 104 12.02 -9.69 -7.42
C LEU A 104 11.72 -11.15 -7.02
N ARG A 105 11.13 -11.94 -7.93
CA ARG A 105 10.87 -13.37 -7.72
C ARG A 105 12.15 -14.17 -7.46
N ALA A 106 13.25 -13.83 -8.14
CA ALA A 106 14.55 -14.45 -7.89
C ALA A 106 15.11 -14.07 -6.52
N ALA A 107 15.07 -12.78 -6.17
CA ALA A 107 15.59 -12.25 -4.90
C ALA A 107 14.85 -12.84 -3.69
N TYR A 108 13.52 -12.97 -3.77
CA TYR A 108 12.69 -13.52 -2.69
C TYR A 108 12.52 -15.05 -2.75
N GLY A 109 13.17 -15.73 -3.70
CA GLY A 109 13.13 -17.20 -3.79
C GLY A 109 11.75 -17.77 -4.13
N ALA A 110 10.91 -17.02 -4.84
CA ALA A 110 9.54 -17.41 -5.21
C ALA A 110 9.52 -18.67 -6.10
N LYS A 111 10.57 -18.94 -6.89
CA LYS A 111 10.74 -20.17 -7.69
C LYS A 111 9.45 -20.54 -8.45
N LYS A 112 8.81 -21.65 -8.07
CA LYS A 112 7.60 -22.22 -8.67
C LYS A 112 6.28 -21.67 -8.09
N TRP A 113 6.34 -20.86 -7.03
CA TRP A 113 5.17 -20.27 -6.40
C TRP A 113 4.72 -19.07 -7.22
N THR A 114 3.58 -19.20 -7.90
CA THR A 114 3.08 -18.18 -8.83
C THR A 114 1.78 -17.53 -8.37
N GLY A 115 1.21 -17.95 -7.24
CA GLY A 115 -0.10 -17.49 -6.78
C GLY A 115 -1.27 -18.20 -7.47
N LYS A 116 -1.01 -19.28 -8.21
CA LYS A 116 -2.09 -20.07 -8.83
C LYS A 116 -3.15 -20.48 -7.80
N ASN A 117 -4.42 -20.26 -8.14
CA ASN A 117 -5.59 -20.50 -7.28
C ASN A 117 -5.61 -19.65 -6.00
N VAL A 118 -4.95 -18.50 -6.02
CA VAL A 118 -4.99 -17.50 -4.95
C VAL A 118 -5.53 -16.22 -5.55
N THR A 119 -6.49 -15.61 -4.87
CA THR A 119 -6.99 -14.28 -5.20
C THR A 119 -6.39 -13.26 -4.24
N VAL A 120 -5.85 -12.17 -4.79
CA VAL A 120 -5.33 -11.03 -4.03
C VAL A 120 -6.26 -9.84 -4.25
N ALA A 121 -6.83 -9.33 -3.17
CA ALA A 121 -7.51 -8.05 -3.18
C ALA A 121 -6.50 -6.92 -2.97
N ILE A 122 -6.61 -5.89 -3.78
CA ILE A 122 -5.93 -4.61 -3.59
C ILE A 122 -7.02 -3.61 -3.24
N THR A 123 -6.87 -2.89 -2.13
CA THR A 123 -7.80 -1.82 -1.74
C THR A 123 -7.07 -0.49 -1.77
N ASP A 124 -7.70 0.48 -2.43
CA ASP A 124 -7.21 1.84 -2.50
C ASP A 124 -8.32 2.85 -2.85
N ALA A 125 -8.03 4.15 -2.89
CA ALA A 125 -9.01 5.18 -3.25
C ALA A 125 -9.16 5.35 -4.79
N TYR A 126 -10.39 5.57 -5.24
CA TYR A 126 -10.72 5.79 -6.67
C TYR A 126 -10.34 4.62 -7.58
N ALA A 127 -10.41 4.82 -8.91
CA ALA A 127 -9.95 3.85 -9.89
C ALA A 127 -9.49 4.51 -11.18
N SER A 128 -8.41 4.01 -11.74
CA SER A 128 -7.81 4.41 -13.00
C SER A 128 -8.69 3.95 -14.16
N PRO A 129 -9.07 4.86 -15.08
CA PRO A 129 -9.86 4.50 -16.25
C PRO A 129 -9.08 3.61 -17.24
N THR A 130 -7.76 3.45 -17.06
CA THR A 130 -6.88 2.73 -17.99
C THR A 130 -6.17 1.53 -17.38
N ILE A 131 -6.49 1.14 -16.13
CA ILE A 131 -5.73 0.13 -15.37
C ILE A 131 -5.48 -1.17 -16.16
N ALA A 132 -6.50 -1.73 -16.81
CA ALA A 132 -6.35 -2.99 -17.54
C ALA A 132 -5.37 -2.88 -18.72
N ARG A 133 -5.38 -1.74 -19.43
CA ARG A 133 -4.47 -1.48 -20.55
C ARG A 133 -3.06 -1.19 -20.06
N ASP A 134 -2.94 -0.44 -18.98
CA ASP A 134 -1.64 -0.03 -18.43
C ASP A 134 -0.91 -1.24 -17.85
N ALA A 135 -1.62 -2.07 -17.06
CA ALA A 135 -1.08 -3.30 -16.49
C ALA A 135 -0.62 -4.31 -17.57
N ASP A 136 -1.41 -4.52 -18.63
CA ASP A 136 -1.01 -5.40 -19.75
C ASP A 136 0.19 -4.84 -20.53
N THR A 137 0.22 -3.51 -20.73
CA THR A 137 1.35 -2.82 -21.36
C THR A 137 2.62 -2.96 -20.52
N TYR A 138 2.51 -2.83 -19.20
CA TYR A 138 3.62 -3.02 -18.28
C TYR A 138 4.16 -4.43 -18.33
N ALA A 139 3.30 -5.44 -18.21
CA ALA A 139 3.70 -6.84 -18.24
C ALA A 139 4.48 -7.16 -19.53
N ALA A 140 3.96 -6.72 -20.69
CA ALA A 140 4.61 -6.89 -21.98
C ALA A 140 5.99 -6.20 -22.06
N ARG A 141 6.14 -5.01 -21.46
CA ARG A 141 7.41 -4.25 -21.47
C ARG A 141 8.47 -4.82 -20.55
N HIS A 142 8.07 -5.49 -19.46
CA HIS A 142 8.99 -5.98 -18.43
C HIS A 142 9.25 -7.50 -18.52
N GLY A 143 8.60 -8.17 -19.48
CA GLY A 143 8.79 -9.59 -19.73
C GLY A 143 8.04 -10.49 -18.75
N ASP A 144 7.01 -9.95 -18.11
CA ASP A 144 6.09 -10.71 -17.27
C ASP A 144 5.05 -11.42 -18.18
N PRO A 145 4.41 -12.51 -17.71
CA PRO A 145 3.31 -13.13 -18.44
C PRO A 145 2.18 -12.15 -18.75
N ARG A 146 1.42 -12.39 -19.82
CA ARG A 146 0.21 -11.60 -20.07
C ARG A 146 -0.88 -11.98 -19.07
N TYR A 147 -1.73 -11.02 -18.74
CA TYR A 147 -2.94 -11.28 -17.96
C TYR A 147 -3.85 -12.28 -18.70
N ARG A 148 -4.33 -13.29 -17.98
CA ARG A 148 -5.43 -14.14 -18.46
C ARG A 148 -6.72 -13.32 -18.46
N ARG A 149 -7.68 -13.75 -19.27
CA ARG A 149 -9.03 -13.17 -19.25
C ARG A 149 -9.63 -13.33 -17.85
N GLY A 150 -10.08 -12.22 -17.26
CA GLY A 150 -10.68 -12.20 -15.93
C GLY A 150 -9.67 -12.26 -14.77
N GLN A 151 -8.37 -12.31 -15.04
CA GLN A 151 -7.35 -12.33 -13.99
C GLN A 151 -7.26 -11.01 -13.23
N LEU A 152 -7.62 -9.89 -13.86
CA LEU A 152 -7.79 -8.60 -13.20
C LEU A 152 -9.26 -8.21 -13.27
N SER A 153 -9.85 -7.89 -12.13
CA SER A 153 -11.23 -7.44 -11.96
C SER A 153 -11.30 -6.26 -11.00
N GLN A 154 -12.41 -5.52 -11.01
CA GLN A 154 -12.61 -4.36 -10.15
C GLN A 154 -13.99 -4.44 -9.46
N VAL A 155 -14.03 -4.03 -8.19
CA VAL A 155 -15.25 -3.73 -7.44
C VAL A 155 -15.18 -2.25 -7.08
N LEU A 156 -16.07 -1.46 -7.69
CA LEU A 156 -16.02 0.00 -7.62
C LEU A 156 -17.24 0.55 -6.88
N PRO A 157 -17.11 1.71 -6.23
CA PRO A 157 -18.26 2.41 -5.67
C PRO A 157 -19.17 2.91 -6.79
N GLU A 158 -20.44 3.17 -6.47
CA GLU A 158 -21.39 3.73 -7.44
C GLU A 158 -21.01 5.16 -7.84
N ASP A 159 -20.59 5.96 -6.86
CA ASP A 159 -20.19 7.35 -7.02
C ASP A 159 -18.83 7.62 -6.35
N TYR A 160 -18.05 8.52 -6.95
CA TYR A 160 -16.82 9.06 -6.35
C TYR A 160 -17.08 10.41 -5.67
N THR A 161 -16.39 10.65 -4.56
CA THR A 161 -16.51 11.88 -3.76
C THR A 161 -15.12 12.43 -3.41
N HIS A 162 -15.01 13.65 -2.86
CA HIS A 162 -13.73 14.26 -2.42
C HIS A 162 -12.61 14.32 -3.50
N ILE A 163 -12.98 14.34 -4.78
CA ILE A 163 -12.07 14.15 -5.91
C ILE A 163 -10.90 15.14 -5.92
N LYS A 164 -11.16 16.43 -5.63
CA LYS A 164 -10.09 17.44 -5.65
C LYS A 164 -9.24 17.38 -4.40
N GLU A 165 -9.88 17.14 -3.27
CA GLU A 165 -9.26 17.17 -1.96
C GLU A 165 -8.33 16.00 -1.73
N CYS A 166 -8.69 14.84 -2.26
CA CYS A 166 -7.84 13.67 -2.27
C CYS A 166 -6.84 13.64 -3.43
N GLY A 167 -6.90 14.58 -4.38
CA GLY A 167 -6.12 14.54 -5.60
C GLY A 167 -6.31 13.22 -6.36
N ALA A 168 -7.56 12.91 -6.75
CA ALA A 168 -7.94 11.59 -7.25
C ALA A 168 -7.03 11.01 -8.34
N ALA A 169 -6.55 11.84 -9.28
CA ALA A 169 -5.64 11.40 -10.33
C ALA A 169 -4.29 10.86 -9.81
N GLY A 170 -3.86 11.29 -8.62
CA GLY A 170 -2.66 10.80 -7.95
C GLY A 170 -2.77 9.33 -7.51
N TRP A 171 -3.99 8.85 -7.22
CA TRP A 171 -4.23 7.47 -6.78
C TRP A 171 -4.15 6.46 -7.92
N TYR A 172 -4.30 6.87 -9.18
CA TYR A 172 -4.17 5.95 -10.32
C TYR A 172 -2.79 5.31 -10.39
N GLY A 173 -1.75 6.05 -9.98
CA GLY A 173 -0.40 5.54 -9.89
C GLY A 173 -0.26 4.44 -8.84
N GLU A 174 -0.98 4.57 -7.71
CA GLU A 174 -0.96 3.61 -6.62
C GLU A 174 -1.73 2.33 -6.96
N GLU A 175 -2.93 2.43 -7.54
CA GLU A 175 -3.64 1.27 -8.09
C GLU A 175 -2.79 0.53 -9.12
N THR A 176 -2.22 1.28 -10.08
CA THR A 176 -1.38 0.71 -11.13
C THR A 176 -0.18 0.00 -10.54
N LEU A 177 0.51 0.63 -9.58
CA LEU A 177 1.64 0.04 -8.86
C LEU A 177 1.23 -1.24 -8.13
N GLY A 178 0.11 -1.24 -7.41
CA GLY A 178 -0.39 -2.39 -6.67
C GLY A 178 -0.67 -3.58 -7.60
N VAL A 179 -1.44 -3.34 -8.67
CA VAL A 179 -1.84 -4.37 -9.65
C VAL A 179 -0.60 -4.94 -10.35
N GLU A 180 0.28 -4.07 -10.84
CA GLU A 180 1.52 -4.49 -11.52
C GLU A 180 2.46 -5.24 -10.57
N ALA A 181 2.62 -4.79 -9.32
CA ALA A 181 3.50 -5.42 -8.35
C ALA A 181 3.00 -6.81 -7.97
N VAL A 182 1.71 -6.98 -7.68
CA VAL A 182 1.11 -8.29 -7.38
C VAL A 182 1.29 -9.23 -8.56
N HIS A 183 0.99 -8.79 -9.79
CA HIS A 183 1.16 -9.64 -10.95
C HIS A 183 2.63 -10.02 -11.21
N ALA A 184 3.55 -9.07 -11.07
CA ALA A 184 4.98 -9.26 -11.25
C ALA A 184 5.55 -10.32 -10.28
N VAL A 185 5.07 -10.35 -9.02
CA VAL A 185 5.54 -11.32 -8.01
C VAL A 185 4.72 -12.59 -7.97
N ALA A 186 3.44 -12.58 -8.36
CA ALA A 186 2.50 -13.69 -8.35
C ALA A 186 1.73 -13.76 -9.69
N PRO A 187 2.39 -14.20 -10.78
CA PRO A 187 1.85 -14.07 -12.13
C PRO A 187 0.62 -14.93 -12.43
N ASP A 188 0.34 -15.93 -11.60
CA ASP A 188 -0.84 -16.80 -11.75
C ASP A 188 -1.97 -16.47 -10.77
N ALA A 189 -1.79 -15.50 -9.86
CA ALA A 189 -2.85 -15.06 -8.96
C ALA A 189 -3.96 -14.33 -9.73
N ASP A 190 -5.20 -14.49 -9.27
CA ASP A 190 -6.28 -13.59 -9.67
C ASP A 190 -6.20 -12.33 -8.79
N ILE A 191 -6.52 -11.18 -9.37
CA ILE A 191 -6.41 -9.86 -8.75
C ILE A 191 -7.79 -9.20 -8.79
N VAL A 192 -8.27 -8.78 -7.64
CA VAL A 192 -9.46 -7.94 -7.52
C VAL A 192 -9.04 -6.60 -6.92
N TYR A 193 -9.23 -5.53 -7.66
CA TYR A 193 -9.09 -4.19 -7.12
C TYR A 193 -10.43 -3.76 -6.50
N VAL A 194 -10.42 -3.23 -5.29
CA VAL A 194 -11.61 -2.74 -4.60
C VAL A 194 -11.40 -1.27 -4.25
N GLY A 195 -12.02 -0.40 -5.04
CA GLY A 195 -11.87 1.04 -4.91
C GLY A 195 -12.76 1.62 -3.82
N GLY A 196 -12.22 2.51 -3.01
CA GLY A 196 -12.98 3.41 -2.14
C GLY A 196 -13.56 4.58 -2.94
N ALA A 197 -14.69 5.13 -2.47
CA ALA A 197 -15.31 6.31 -3.06
C ALA A 197 -14.45 7.58 -2.95
N SER A 198 -13.53 7.59 -1.98
CA SER A 198 -12.53 8.63 -1.80
C SER A 198 -11.35 8.16 -0.94
N CYS A 199 -10.43 9.07 -0.60
CA CYS A 199 -9.32 8.84 0.34
C CYS A 199 -9.70 8.95 1.83
N MET A 200 -10.99 9.11 2.13
CA MET A 200 -11.48 9.22 3.49
C MET A 200 -11.53 7.86 4.18
N ASP A 201 -11.21 7.79 5.47
CA ASP A 201 -11.13 6.51 6.19
C ASP A 201 -12.41 5.68 6.10
N ASP A 202 -13.58 6.31 6.22
CA ASP A 202 -14.86 5.59 6.13
C ASP A 202 -15.04 4.92 4.74
N ASP A 203 -14.59 5.58 3.65
CA ASP A 203 -14.68 5.03 2.29
C ASP A 203 -13.62 3.94 2.04
N LEU A 204 -12.42 4.10 2.62
CA LEU A 204 -11.37 3.08 2.57
C LEU A 204 -11.75 1.85 3.40
N LEU A 205 -12.32 2.05 4.59
CA LEU A 205 -12.85 0.98 5.44
C LEU A 205 -14.06 0.29 4.81
N ASP A 206 -14.93 1.01 4.10
CA ASP A 206 -16.01 0.41 3.31
C ASP A 206 -15.46 -0.52 2.21
N SER A 207 -14.41 -0.09 1.50
CA SER A 207 -13.74 -0.93 0.50
C SER A 207 -13.16 -2.22 1.12
N LEU A 208 -12.56 -2.11 2.32
CA LEU A 208 -12.06 -3.26 3.07
C LEU A 208 -13.21 -4.16 3.57
N GLY A 209 -14.30 -3.55 4.05
CA GLY A 209 -15.52 -4.23 4.47
C GLY A 209 -16.11 -5.06 3.33
N LYS A 210 -16.21 -4.50 2.12
CA LYS A 210 -16.67 -5.21 0.92
C LYS A 210 -15.81 -6.44 0.60
N ILE A 211 -14.49 -6.36 0.77
CA ILE A 211 -13.60 -7.53 0.59
C ILE A 211 -13.94 -8.62 1.59
N VAL A 212 -14.10 -8.26 2.87
CA VAL A 212 -14.37 -9.19 3.96
C VAL A 212 -15.76 -9.81 3.82
N ASP A 213 -16.81 -9.00 3.70
CA ASP A 213 -18.21 -9.42 3.65
C ASP A 213 -18.51 -10.26 2.40
N GLY A 214 -17.89 -9.89 1.27
CA GLY A 214 -18.01 -10.62 0.01
C GLY A 214 -17.09 -11.82 -0.11
N HIS A 215 -16.16 -12.03 0.83
CA HIS A 215 -15.05 -12.98 0.73
C HIS A 215 -14.34 -12.91 -0.63
N LEU A 216 -13.98 -11.69 -1.06
CA LEU A 216 -13.51 -11.44 -2.42
C LEU A 216 -12.10 -11.97 -2.70
N ALA A 217 -11.30 -12.23 -1.67
CA ALA A 217 -9.90 -12.64 -1.82
C ALA A 217 -9.35 -13.46 -0.64
N ASP A 218 -8.24 -14.16 -0.87
CA ASP A 218 -7.48 -14.90 0.13
C ASP A 218 -6.48 -14.01 0.88
N LEU A 219 -5.97 -12.97 0.19
CA LEU A 219 -5.05 -11.97 0.75
C LEU A 219 -5.55 -10.57 0.42
N VAL A 220 -5.32 -9.64 1.35
CA VAL A 220 -5.59 -8.22 1.14
C VAL A 220 -4.28 -7.45 1.19
N SER A 221 -4.05 -6.62 0.19
CA SER A 221 -2.95 -5.65 0.12
C SER A 221 -3.54 -4.25 0.17
N ASN A 222 -3.09 -3.45 1.14
CA ASN A 222 -3.45 -2.04 1.27
C ASN A 222 -2.17 -1.19 1.36
N SER A 223 -2.19 -0.02 0.74
CA SER A 223 -1.06 0.93 0.73
C SER A 223 -1.48 2.34 1.16
N TRP A 224 -2.62 2.45 1.85
CA TRP A 224 -3.09 3.65 2.52
C TRP A 224 -2.96 3.52 4.04
N GLY A 225 -2.87 4.66 4.72
CA GLY A 225 -2.82 4.76 6.17
C GLY A 225 -2.69 6.21 6.63
N ASP A 226 -3.02 6.46 7.89
CA ASP A 226 -2.94 7.77 8.54
C ASP A 226 -2.21 7.66 9.90
N ILE A 227 -1.98 8.80 10.56
CA ILE A 227 -1.41 8.84 11.91
C ILE A 227 -2.44 8.27 12.89
N GLU A 228 -2.05 7.24 13.65
CA GLU A 228 -2.95 6.53 14.59
C GLU A 228 -3.66 7.44 15.61
N ALA A 229 -3.09 8.60 15.92
CA ALA A 229 -3.65 9.57 16.86
C ALA A 229 -4.77 10.42 16.27
N ASP A 230 -4.88 10.48 14.94
CA ASP A 230 -5.96 11.15 14.22
C ASP A 230 -7.22 10.28 14.13
N GLU A 231 -7.09 8.98 14.47
CA GLU A 231 -8.20 8.07 14.68
C GLU A 231 -8.86 8.29 16.06
N PRO A 232 -10.20 8.31 16.13
CA PRO A 232 -10.88 8.43 17.41
C PRO A 232 -10.53 7.24 18.32
N ARG A 233 -10.00 7.51 19.52
CA ARG A 233 -9.70 6.48 20.54
C ARG A 233 -10.96 5.77 20.99
N THR A 234 -11.36 4.72 20.28
CA THR A 234 -12.46 3.81 20.68
C THR A 234 -11.96 2.43 21.09
N TRP A 235 -10.65 2.19 21.11
CA TRP A 235 -10.09 0.91 21.57
C TRP A 235 -10.17 0.80 23.11
N PRO A 236 -10.97 -0.12 23.69
CA PRO A 236 -10.88 -0.41 25.12
C PRO A 236 -9.52 -1.04 25.43
N PRO A 237 -8.89 -0.74 26.59
CA PRO A 237 -7.63 -1.40 26.97
C PRO A 237 -7.84 -2.93 26.97
N PRO A 238 -6.84 -3.73 26.55
CA PRO A 238 -7.00 -5.17 26.42
C PRO A 238 -7.38 -5.77 27.77
N THR A 239 -8.62 -6.24 27.88
CA THR A 239 -9.00 -7.12 28.98
C THR A 239 -8.28 -8.46 28.78
N THR A 240 -7.60 -8.90 29.82
CA THR A 240 -6.88 -10.18 29.88
C THR A 240 -7.86 -11.33 29.71
N ARG A 241 -8.16 -11.73 28.47
CA ARG A 241 -8.90 -12.96 28.19
C ARG A 241 -7.92 -14.06 27.79
N SER A 242 -7.94 -15.11 28.61
CA SER A 242 -7.14 -16.33 28.51
C SER A 242 -7.06 -16.87 27.08
N SER A 243 -5.85 -17.24 26.69
CA SER A 243 -5.46 -17.77 25.39
C SER A 243 -6.30 -18.96 24.90
N SER A 244 -6.86 -18.82 23.70
CA SER A 244 -7.03 -19.93 22.75
C SER A 244 -6.50 -19.47 21.41
N ARG A 245 -5.38 -20.07 20.98
CA ARG A 245 -4.55 -19.65 19.84
C ARG A 245 -5.29 -19.83 18.52
N ALA A 246 -5.68 -18.74 17.88
CA ALA A 246 -5.70 -18.64 16.42
C ALA A 246 -4.55 -17.70 16.03
N ARG A 247 -3.48 -18.27 15.47
CA ARG A 247 -2.33 -17.49 14.98
C ARG A 247 -2.65 -16.98 13.58
N CYS A 248 -3.21 -15.79 13.46
CA CYS A 248 -3.00 -14.97 12.26
C CYS A 248 -1.60 -14.35 12.39
N ARG A 249 -0.68 -14.78 11.54
CA ARG A 249 0.69 -14.27 11.51
C ARG A 249 0.69 -13.03 10.61
N ALA A 250 0.36 -11.87 11.18
CA ALA A 250 0.65 -10.60 10.52
C ALA A 250 2.18 -10.45 10.48
N SER A 251 2.78 -10.52 9.29
CA SER A 251 4.18 -10.20 9.09
C SER A 251 4.30 -8.70 8.80
N ALA A 252 4.46 -7.90 9.84
CA ALA A 252 5.05 -6.58 9.69
C ALA A 252 6.56 -6.77 9.47
N SER A 253 7.09 -6.37 8.31
CA SER A 253 8.54 -6.29 8.11
C SER A 253 9.07 -5.05 8.81
N THR A 254 9.37 -5.16 10.10
CA THR A 254 10.18 -4.15 10.77
C THR A 254 11.63 -4.38 10.36
N SER A 255 12.20 -3.45 9.59
CA SER A 255 13.64 -3.42 9.35
C SER A 255 14.38 -3.25 10.69
N PRO A 256 15.32 -4.14 11.06
CA PRO A 256 16.16 -3.89 12.23
C PRO A 256 17.13 -2.74 11.93
N PRO A 257 17.50 -1.91 12.91
CA PRO A 257 18.52 -0.88 12.73
C PRO A 257 19.84 -1.54 12.34
N ALA A 258 20.52 -0.95 11.35
CA ALA A 258 21.79 -1.42 10.82
C ALA A 258 22.82 -1.53 11.95
N THR A 259 23.06 -2.75 12.42
CA THR A 259 24.19 -3.05 13.29
C THR A 259 25.40 -3.30 12.40
N THR A 260 26.38 -2.40 12.46
CA THR A 260 27.65 -2.52 11.75
C THR A 260 28.36 -3.81 12.16
N VAL A 261 28.38 -4.81 11.27
CA VAL A 261 29.26 -5.97 11.41
C VAL A 261 30.58 -5.65 10.72
N THR A 262 31.54 -5.15 11.49
CA THR A 262 32.93 -5.01 11.05
C THR A 262 33.55 -6.40 11.00
N ARG A 263 33.62 -7.00 9.80
CA ARG A 263 34.38 -8.25 9.60
C ARG A 263 35.80 -7.89 9.19
N SER A 264 36.73 -7.95 10.14
CA SER A 264 38.18 -7.85 9.91
C SER A 264 38.62 -8.94 8.95
N LEU A 265 39.07 -8.56 7.75
CA LEU A 265 39.75 -9.45 6.81
C LEU A 265 41.23 -9.53 7.18
N THR A 266 41.63 -10.60 7.86
CA THR A 266 43.04 -10.97 7.99
C THR A 266 43.54 -11.54 6.65
N ARG A 267 44.56 -10.89 6.10
CA ARG A 267 45.23 -11.22 4.83
C ARG A 267 46.01 -12.53 4.96
N ALA A 268 45.70 -13.54 4.15
CA ALA A 268 46.55 -14.74 4.00
C ALA A 268 47.69 -14.47 2.98
N PRO A 269 48.91 -14.99 3.18
CA PRO A 269 50.08 -14.67 2.36
C PRO A 269 50.11 -15.44 1.03
N SER A 270 50.65 -14.78 0.00
CA SER A 270 50.85 -15.29 -1.36
C SER A 270 51.81 -16.49 -1.40
N ARG A 271 51.42 -17.57 -2.06
CA ARG A 271 52.34 -18.63 -2.51
C ARG A 271 52.54 -18.54 -4.02
N SER A 272 53.78 -18.29 -4.43
CA SER A 272 54.30 -18.42 -5.79
C SER A 272 54.80 -19.85 -6.02
N THR A 273 54.53 -20.46 -7.18
CA THR A 273 55.27 -21.62 -7.74
C THR A 273 54.92 -21.82 -9.24
N PRO A 274 55.72 -22.54 -10.06
CA PRO A 274 56.43 -21.95 -11.20
C PRO A 274 56.01 -22.47 -12.60
N ARG A 275 56.52 -21.76 -13.64
CA ARG A 275 56.38 -22.05 -15.08
C ARG A 275 56.82 -23.48 -15.46
N ARG A 276 55.99 -24.16 -16.26
CA ARG A 276 56.36 -25.36 -17.04
C ARG A 276 56.81 -24.95 -18.46
N THR A 277 57.92 -25.51 -18.91
CA THR A 277 58.39 -25.55 -20.31
C THR A 277 57.75 -26.72 -21.08
N PRO A 278 57.62 -26.66 -22.42
CA PRO A 278 57.07 -27.74 -23.24
C PRO A 278 58.17 -28.64 -23.84
N PRO A 279 57.87 -29.91 -24.21
CA PRO A 279 58.82 -30.76 -24.90
C PRO A 279 58.73 -30.60 -26.43
N GLY A 280 59.85 -30.87 -27.11
CA GLY A 280 59.95 -30.98 -28.57
C GLY A 280 59.63 -32.37 -29.10
#